data_AF-A0A9E0RV62-F1
#
_entry.id   AF-A0A9E0RV62-F1
#
_cell.length_a   1.000
_cell.length_b   1.000
_cell.length_c   1.000
_cell.angle_alpha   90.00
_cell.angle_beta   90.00
_cell.angle_gamma   90.00
#
_symmetry.space_group_name_H-M   'P 1'
#
loop_
_entity.id
_entity.type
_entity.pdbx_description
1 polymer ?
#
loop_
_entity_poly.entity_id
_entity_poly.type
_entity_poly.pdbx_seq_one_letter_code
_entity_poly.pdbx_strand_id
1 'polypeptide(L)'
;LWTPLDSVSVSTNDEGRLCISSDFIQTETLPMGDTAEVAPDGRFRLKARADRIAKIEGKRVSLVRVEQTLLGHPDIADIAIVVTRQSDRDRLSALVVLTREGSQRLGDIGAFRMSRALLADFAETLEPAERPKRWRFVGDIPVNAQSKRIQAHLAQVFEGPRLLDVINPTDKRVEGFTAEIDFMAAIELPWFDGHFPGQPILPGLSQVHIATRLAENIWGVAPASMKVSRLKFHRMTQPGEAIHLTLSFNPDSQRISFKFRFGDTLVSTGTIG
;
A
#
# COMPACT_ATOMS: atom_id res chain seq x y z
N LEU A 1 2.92 -27.33 32.82
CA LEU A 1 1.74 -26.78 32.11
C LEU A 1 1.52 -25.38 32.66
N TRP A 2 1.18 -24.43 31.80
CA TRP A 2 0.82 -23.07 32.19
C TRP A 2 -0.61 -23.06 32.72
N THR A 3 -0.87 -22.19 33.71
CA THR A 3 -2.20 -21.99 34.27
C THR A 3 -2.73 -20.65 33.76
N PRO A 4 -3.94 -20.61 33.15
CA PRO A 4 -4.60 -19.34 32.83
C PRO A 4 -4.84 -18.48 34.07
N LEU A 5 -5.02 -17.18 33.88
CA LEU A 5 -5.52 -16.31 34.95
C LEU A 5 -6.97 -16.67 35.28
N ASP A 6 -7.42 -16.38 36.50
CA ASP A 6 -8.73 -16.83 37.00
C ASP A 6 -9.93 -16.41 36.13
N SER A 7 -9.85 -15.29 35.42
CA SER A 7 -10.90 -14.78 34.51
C SER A 7 -10.68 -15.12 33.03
N VAL A 8 -9.69 -15.98 32.73
CA VAL A 8 -9.33 -16.35 31.36
C VAL A 8 -9.51 -17.85 31.16
N SER A 9 -10.35 -18.22 30.19
CA SER A 9 -10.43 -19.59 29.71
C SER A 9 -9.63 -19.74 28.42
N VAL A 10 -9.09 -20.94 28.20
CA VAL A 10 -8.27 -21.25 27.04
C VAL A 10 -8.80 -22.48 26.31
N SER A 11 -8.75 -22.44 24.98
CA SER A 11 -9.11 -23.55 24.10
C SER A 11 -8.14 -23.62 22.92
N THR A 12 -8.34 -24.57 22.01
CA THR A 12 -7.66 -24.60 20.72
C THR A 12 -8.66 -24.65 19.58
N ASN A 13 -8.37 -23.97 18.48
CA ASN A 13 -9.14 -24.13 17.23
C ASN A 13 -8.74 -25.40 16.47
N ASP A 14 -9.37 -25.66 15.31
CA ASP A 14 -9.13 -26.84 14.46
C ASP A 14 -7.68 -26.94 13.94
N GLU A 15 -6.93 -25.85 13.94
CA GLU A 15 -5.52 -25.78 13.56
C GLU A 15 -4.56 -25.93 14.76
N GLY A 16 -5.10 -26.15 15.97
CA GLY A 16 -4.33 -26.26 17.21
C GLY A 16 -3.81 -24.94 17.75
N ARG A 17 -4.30 -23.79 17.26
CA ARG A 17 -3.93 -22.46 17.78
C ARG A 17 -4.65 -22.22 19.10
N LEU A 18 -3.91 -21.69 20.07
CA LEU A 18 -4.44 -21.27 21.36
C LEU A 18 -5.48 -20.16 21.15
N CYS A 19 -6.67 -20.34 21.68
CA CYS A 19 -7.71 -19.32 21.73
C CYS A 19 -7.92 -18.92 23.19
N ILE A 20 -8.13 -17.64 23.44
CA ILE A 20 -8.44 -17.11 24.77
C ILE A 20 -9.86 -16.56 24.80
N SER A 21 -10.53 -16.70 25.93
CA SER A 21 -11.82 -16.06 26.20
C SER A 21 -11.79 -15.43 27.59
N SER A 22 -12.22 -14.18 27.68
CA SER A 22 -12.32 -13.43 28.93
C SER A 22 -13.26 -12.23 28.76
N ASP A 23 -13.69 -11.66 29.89
CA ASP A 23 -14.56 -10.47 29.91
C ASP A 23 -13.91 -9.22 29.29
N PHE A 24 -12.60 -9.25 29.03
CA PHE A 24 -11.85 -8.14 28.43
C PHE A 24 -11.78 -8.23 26.91
N ILE A 25 -12.40 -9.24 26.30
CA ILE A 25 -12.36 -9.48 24.86
C ILE A 25 -13.79 -9.33 24.32
N GLN A 26 -13.94 -8.54 23.26
CA GLN A 26 -15.25 -8.23 22.67
C GLN A 26 -15.85 -9.38 21.85
N THR A 27 -15.06 -10.43 21.57
CA THR A 27 -15.46 -11.62 20.83
C THR A 27 -15.51 -12.82 21.77
N GLU A 28 -16.32 -13.83 21.43
CA GLU A 28 -16.49 -15.04 22.23
C GLU A 28 -15.15 -15.75 22.51
N THR A 29 -14.29 -15.82 21.49
CA THR A 29 -12.90 -16.25 21.61
C THR A 29 -11.99 -15.37 20.74
N LEU A 30 -10.74 -15.21 21.15
CA LEU A 30 -9.68 -14.53 20.40
C LEU A 30 -8.55 -15.52 20.11
N PRO A 31 -8.27 -15.84 18.83
CA PRO A 31 -7.15 -16.70 18.47
C PRO A 31 -5.81 -15.99 18.70
N MET A 32 -4.85 -16.73 19.26
CA MET A 32 -3.49 -16.27 19.56
C MET A 32 -2.49 -16.75 18.50
N GLY A 33 -1.29 -16.16 18.54
CA GLY A 33 -0.21 -16.51 17.60
C GLY A 33 0.44 -17.88 17.86
N ASP A 34 0.15 -18.48 19.00
CA ASP A 34 0.80 -19.70 19.49
C ASP A 34 -0.09 -20.93 19.27
N THR A 35 0.53 -22.08 18.96
CA THR A 35 -0.17 -23.37 19.10
C THR A 35 -0.11 -23.83 20.54
N ALA A 36 -1.11 -24.59 20.97
CA ALA A 36 -1.13 -25.14 22.31
C ALA A 36 -1.78 -26.52 22.35
N GLU A 37 -1.68 -27.14 23.52
CA GLU A 37 -2.44 -28.33 23.88
C GLU A 37 -3.05 -28.05 25.24
N VAL A 38 -4.39 -28.01 25.30
CA VAL A 38 -5.14 -27.72 26.52
C VAL A 38 -5.46 -29.06 27.21
N ALA A 39 -5.09 -29.16 28.48
CA ALA A 39 -5.37 -30.32 29.31
C ALA A 39 -6.80 -30.25 29.87
N PRO A 40 -7.41 -31.39 30.26
CA PRO A 40 -8.77 -31.42 30.80
C PRO A 40 -8.99 -30.57 32.07
N ASP A 41 -7.91 -30.24 32.78
CA ASP A 41 -7.92 -29.40 33.99
C ASP A 41 -7.80 -27.90 33.69
N GLY A 42 -7.92 -27.48 32.43
CA GLY A 42 -7.87 -26.08 31.99
C GLY A 42 -6.46 -25.48 31.89
N ARG A 43 -5.42 -26.22 32.31
CA ARG A 43 -4.02 -25.82 32.08
C ARG A 43 -3.62 -26.14 30.64
N PHE A 44 -2.55 -25.51 30.14
CA PHE A 44 -2.12 -25.71 28.76
C PHE A 44 -0.61 -25.86 28.59
N ARG A 45 -0.19 -26.54 27.53
CA ARG A 45 1.19 -26.59 27.05
C ARG A 45 1.32 -25.69 25.83
N LEU A 46 2.06 -24.60 25.95
CA LEU A 46 2.42 -23.76 24.82
C LEU A 46 3.36 -24.53 23.89
N LYS A 47 3.06 -24.55 22.59
CA LYS A 47 3.86 -25.17 21.52
C LYS A 47 4.51 -24.06 20.67
N ALA A 48 4.91 -24.40 19.45
CA ALA A 48 5.50 -23.43 18.54
C ALA A 48 4.50 -22.35 18.13
N ARG A 49 5.05 -21.18 17.78
CA ARG A 49 4.28 -20.09 17.16
C ARG A 49 3.72 -20.60 15.82
N ALA A 50 2.39 -20.60 15.68
CA ALA A 50 1.75 -20.80 14.39
C ALA A 50 1.88 -19.55 13.51
N ASP A 51 2.08 -18.38 14.12
CA ASP A 51 2.11 -17.14 13.38
C ASP A 51 3.47 -16.81 12.79
N ARG A 52 3.41 -16.17 11.62
CA ARG A 52 4.54 -15.50 11.00
C ARG A 52 4.72 -14.16 11.72
N ILE A 53 5.79 -14.00 12.48
CA ILE A 53 6.05 -12.78 13.26
C ILE A 53 7.09 -11.93 12.56
N ALA A 54 6.81 -10.64 12.42
CA ALA A 54 7.76 -9.65 11.94
C ALA A 54 8.10 -8.65 13.04
N LYS A 55 9.33 -8.10 13.00
CA LYS A 55 9.70 -6.95 13.83
C LYS A 55 9.50 -5.68 13.01
N ILE A 56 8.48 -4.90 13.33
CA ILE A 56 8.13 -3.66 12.64
C ILE A 56 8.25 -2.51 13.63
N GLU A 57 9.14 -1.56 13.35
CA GLU A 57 9.32 -0.36 14.20
C GLU A 57 9.54 -0.71 15.70
N GLY A 58 10.26 -1.80 15.97
CA GLY A 58 10.54 -2.28 17.34
C GLY A 58 9.45 -3.15 17.96
N LYS A 59 8.26 -3.24 17.35
CA LYS A 59 7.15 -4.10 17.80
C LYS A 59 7.16 -5.46 17.12
N ARG A 60 6.71 -6.50 17.84
CA ARG A 60 6.46 -7.84 17.27
C ARG A 60 5.04 -7.85 16.70
N VAL A 61 4.92 -7.97 15.38
CA VAL A 61 3.64 -7.98 14.68
C VAL A 61 3.37 -9.38 14.14
N SER A 62 2.17 -9.90 14.40
CA SER A 62 1.70 -11.17 13.86
C SER A 62 1.10 -10.95 12.48
N LEU A 63 1.79 -11.40 11.41
CA LEU A 63 1.30 -11.21 10.04
C LEU A 63 -0.04 -11.91 9.82
N VAL A 64 -0.21 -13.09 10.43
CA VAL A 64 -1.44 -13.88 10.31
C VAL A 64 -2.63 -13.17 10.95
N ARG A 65 -2.45 -12.52 12.11
CA ARG A 65 -3.51 -11.71 12.73
C ARG A 65 -3.94 -10.59 11.79
N VAL A 66 -2.97 -9.85 11.24
CA VAL A 66 -3.27 -8.73 10.32
C VAL A 66 -4.02 -9.23 9.08
N GLU A 67 -3.60 -10.36 8.51
CA GLU A 67 -4.31 -11.01 7.40
C GLU A 67 -5.74 -11.37 7.78
N GLN A 68 -5.96 -12.06 8.90
CA GLN A 68 -7.28 -12.48 9.35
C GLN A 68 -8.20 -11.29 9.65
N THR A 69 -7.67 -10.24 10.28
CA THR A 69 -8.43 -9.00 10.53
C THR A 69 -8.87 -8.36 9.22
N LEU A 70 -7.95 -8.17 8.27
CA LEU A 70 -8.27 -7.54 6.99
C LEU A 70 -9.18 -8.40 6.10
N LEU A 71 -9.03 -9.73 6.15
CA LEU A 71 -9.89 -10.68 5.42
C LEU A 71 -11.36 -10.61 5.87
N GLY A 72 -11.64 -10.02 7.04
CA GLY A 72 -13.02 -9.75 7.49
C GLY A 72 -13.75 -8.67 6.69
N HIS A 73 -13.09 -7.95 5.78
CA HIS A 73 -13.72 -6.91 4.96
C HIS A 73 -14.45 -7.51 3.73
N PRO A 74 -15.69 -7.10 3.41
CA PRO A 74 -16.48 -7.66 2.31
C PRO A 74 -15.86 -7.49 0.91
N ASP A 75 -15.07 -6.43 0.70
CA ASP A 75 -14.36 -6.21 -0.57
C ASP A 75 -13.13 -7.11 -0.78
N ILE A 76 -12.65 -7.83 0.25
CA ILE A 76 -11.41 -8.63 0.18
C ILE A 76 -11.74 -10.11 0.03
N ALA A 77 -11.30 -10.72 -1.06
CA ALA A 77 -11.43 -12.16 -1.31
C ALA A 77 -10.24 -12.96 -0.74
N ASP A 78 -9.04 -12.38 -0.78
CA ASP A 78 -7.82 -13.00 -0.27
C ASP A 78 -6.78 -11.93 0.04
N ILE A 79 -5.90 -12.19 1.00
CA ILE A 79 -4.84 -11.28 1.38
C ILE A 79 -3.57 -12.00 1.81
N ALA A 80 -2.43 -11.39 1.49
CA ALA A 80 -1.15 -11.75 2.07
C ALA A 80 -0.44 -10.49 2.57
N ILE A 81 0.02 -10.53 3.82
CA ILE A 81 0.85 -9.51 4.41
C ILE A 81 2.32 -9.92 4.30
N VAL A 82 3.12 -8.99 3.81
CA VAL A 82 4.51 -9.18 3.46
C VAL A 82 5.38 -8.15 4.16
N VAL A 83 6.54 -8.57 4.65
CA VAL A 83 7.54 -7.63 5.16
C VAL A 83 8.38 -7.13 3.98
N THR A 84 8.40 -5.82 3.80
CA THR A 84 9.20 -5.15 2.77
C THR A 84 10.12 -4.13 3.42
N ARG A 85 11.32 -3.93 2.86
CA ARG A 85 12.28 -2.95 3.35
C ARG A 85 12.29 -1.70 2.47
N GLN A 86 12.24 -0.52 3.09
CA GLN A 86 12.39 0.78 2.42
C GLN A 86 13.31 1.66 3.27
N SER A 87 14.36 2.22 2.69
CA SER A 87 15.30 3.12 3.39
C SER A 87 15.79 2.55 4.73
N ASP A 88 16.19 1.27 4.71
CA ASP A 88 16.65 0.49 5.86
C ASP A 88 15.62 0.26 7.00
N ARG A 89 14.32 0.45 6.71
CA ARG A 89 13.23 0.16 7.66
C ARG A 89 12.29 -0.91 7.14
N ASP A 90 11.98 -1.88 7.99
CA ASP A 90 10.97 -2.91 7.73
C ASP A 90 9.56 -2.35 7.91
N ARG A 91 8.68 -2.66 6.96
CA ARG A 91 7.29 -2.22 6.93
C ARG A 91 6.41 -3.33 6.38
N LEU A 92 5.15 -3.32 6.78
CA LEU A 92 4.14 -4.22 6.22
C LEU A 92 3.63 -3.72 4.87
N SER A 93 3.44 -4.65 3.94
CA SER A 93 2.84 -4.45 2.63
C SER A 93 1.77 -5.50 2.38
N ALA A 94 0.66 -5.12 1.73
CA ALA A 94 -0.49 -5.97 1.47
C ALA A 94 -0.61 -6.31 -0.02
N LEU A 95 -0.65 -7.60 -0.34
CA LEU A 95 -1.16 -8.12 -1.61
C LEU A 95 -2.61 -8.52 -1.40
N VAL A 96 -3.50 -7.93 -2.18
CA VAL A 96 -4.95 -8.06 -1.98
C VAL A 96 -5.59 -8.56 -3.26
N VAL A 97 -6.35 -9.65 -3.14
CA VAL A 97 -7.31 -10.07 -4.16
C VAL A 97 -8.67 -9.55 -3.72
N LEU A 98 -9.31 -8.79 -4.58
CA LEU A 98 -10.61 -8.21 -4.28
C LEU A 98 -11.73 -9.15 -4.73
N THR A 99 -12.88 -9.05 -4.07
CA THR A 99 -14.13 -9.60 -4.61
C THR A 99 -14.52 -8.87 -5.90
N ARG A 100 -15.56 -9.34 -6.57
CA ARG A 100 -16.09 -8.66 -7.77
C ARG A 100 -16.53 -7.23 -7.45
N GLU A 101 -17.22 -7.04 -6.33
CA GLU A 101 -17.69 -5.73 -5.85
C GLU A 101 -16.50 -4.83 -5.48
N GLY A 102 -15.53 -5.37 -4.73
CA GLY A 102 -14.29 -4.68 -4.42
C GLY A 102 -13.52 -4.24 -5.68
N SER A 103 -13.48 -5.09 -6.71
CA SER A 103 -12.81 -4.78 -7.98
C SER A 103 -13.49 -3.65 -8.75
N GLN A 104 -14.83 -3.60 -8.74
CA GLN A 104 -15.60 -2.49 -9.32
C GLN A 104 -15.31 -1.19 -8.58
N ARG A 105 -15.40 -1.23 -7.25
CA ARG A 105 -15.08 -0.08 -6.39
C ARG A 105 -13.66 0.42 -6.61
N LEU A 106 -12.68 -0.49 -6.73
CA LEU A 106 -11.29 -0.16 -7.07
C LEU A 106 -11.19 0.58 -8.41
N GLY A 107 -11.95 0.16 -9.42
CA GLY A 107 -12.02 0.84 -10.72
C GLY A 107 -12.56 2.26 -10.61
N ASP A 108 -13.56 2.47 -9.75
CA ASP A 108 -14.24 3.77 -9.58
C ASP A 108 -13.40 4.77 -8.77
N ILE A 109 -12.79 4.33 -7.67
CA ILE A 109 -12.12 5.24 -6.72
C ILE A 109 -10.59 5.20 -6.81
N GLY A 110 -10.03 4.20 -7.50
CA GLY A 110 -8.60 3.99 -7.64
C GLY A 110 -7.92 3.38 -6.40
N ALA A 111 -6.74 2.79 -6.62
CA ALA A 111 -5.99 2.03 -5.62
C ALA A 111 -5.65 2.80 -4.34
N PHE A 112 -5.34 4.09 -4.45
CA PHE A 112 -4.99 4.91 -3.29
C PHE A 112 -6.17 5.07 -2.34
N ARG A 113 -7.32 5.57 -2.85
CA ARG A 113 -8.53 5.72 -2.04
C ARG A 113 -9.04 4.39 -1.51
N MET A 114 -8.94 3.33 -2.32
CA MET A 114 -9.28 1.98 -1.89
C MET A 114 -8.45 1.53 -0.68
N SER A 115 -7.12 1.65 -0.74
CA SER A 115 -6.26 1.29 0.40
C SER A 115 -6.55 2.10 1.67
N ARG A 116 -6.91 3.39 1.51
CA ARG A 116 -7.26 4.26 2.63
C ARG A 116 -8.63 3.94 3.22
N ALA A 117 -9.61 3.61 2.39
CA ALA A 117 -10.94 3.18 2.81
C ALA A 117 -10.84 1.87 3.62
N LEU A 118 -10.16 0.86 3.07
CA LEU A 118 -9.92 -0.41 3.76
C LEU A 118 -9.24 -0.20 5.12
N LEU A 119 -8.20 0.65 5.19
CA LEU A 119 -7.54 0.96 6.47
C LEU A 119 -8.43 1.72 7.46
N ALA A 120 -9.36 2.55 6.98
CA ALA A 120 -10.26 3.31 7.84
C ALA A 120 -11.21 2.38 8.61
N ASP A 121 -11.70 1.34 7.94
CA ASP A 121 -12.62 0.35 8.53
C ASP A 121 -11.95 -0.50 9.63
N PHE A 122 -10.62 -0.50 9.71
CA PHE A 122 -9.84 -1.21 10.73
C PHE A 122 -9.01 -0.29 11.64
N ALA A 123 -9.29 1.01 11.65
CA ALA A 123 -8.48 1.98 12.40
C ALA A 123 -8.48 1.72 13.92
N GLU A 124 -9.56 1.18 14.46
CA GLU A 124 -9.70 0.83 15.89
C GLU A 124 -9.14 -0.55 16.23
N THR A 125 -9.04 -1.46 15.26
CA THR A 125 -8.60 -2.85 15.47
C THR A 125 -7.11 -3.06 15.22
N LEU A 126 -6.52 -2.31 14.27
CA LEU A 126 -5.11 -2.42 13.89
C LEU A 126 -4.27 -1.29 14.49
N GLU A 127 -3.22 -1.66 15.21
CA GLU A 127 -2.23 -0.73 15.71
C GLU A 127 -1.43 -0.05 14.57
N PRO A 128 -0.80 1.12 14.79
CA PRO A 128 -0.03 1.81 13.75
C PRO A 128 1.05 0.97 13.04
N ALA A 129 1.68 0.04 13.77
CA ALA A 129 2.72 -0.88 13.25
C ALA A 129 2.13 -2.06 12.45
N GLU A 130 0.84 -2.34 12.62
CA GLU A 130 0.12 -3.41 11.94
C GLU A 130 -0.52 -2.95 10.63
N ARG A 131 -0.60 -1.64 10.40
CA ARG A 131 -1.19 -1.03 9.20
C ARG A 131 -0.24 -1.15 8.00
N PRO A 132 -0.59 -1.90 6.95
CA PRO A 132 0.23 -1.99 5.75
C PRO A 132 0.45 -0.62 5.10
N LYS A 133 1.69 -0.32 4.74
CA LYS A 133 2.10 0.96 4.15
C LYS A 133 2.12 0.93 2.62
N ARG A 134 2.09 -0.27 2.02
CA ARG A 134 1.94 -0.46 0.57
C ARG A 134 0.83 -1.45 0.30
N TRP A 135 0.11 -1.21 -0.78
CA TRP A 135 -1.00 -2.05 -1.23
C TRP A 135 -0.80 -2.35 -2.70
N ARG A 136 -0.93 -3.61 -3.08
CA ARG A 136 -1.00 -4.06 -4.47
C ARG A 136 -2.25 -4.93 -4.61
N PHE A 137 -3.12 -4.52 -5.52
CA PHE A 137 -4.32 -5.27 -5.88
C PHE A 137 -3.96 -6.17 -7.06
N VAL A 138 -4.14 -7.48 -6.89
CA VAL A 138 -3.70 -8.53 -7.82
C VAL A 138 -4.87 -9.46 -8.14
N GLY A 139 -4.79 -10.15 -9.28
CA GLY A 139 -5.79 -11.15 -9.66
C GLY A 139 -5.68 -12.42 -8.82
N ASP A 140 -4.47 -12.79 -8.42
CA ASP A 140 -4.16 -13.91 -7.53
C ASP A 140 -2.90 -13.62 -6.69
N ILE A 141 -2.72 -14.36 -5.60
CA ILE A 141 -1.53 -14.25 -4.76
C ILE A 141 -0.53 -15.34 -5.19
N PRO A 142 0.70 -14.97 -5.63
CA PRO A 142 1.67 -15.94 -6.09
C PRO A 142 2.01 -17.00 -5.05
N VAL A 143 2.08 -18.25 -5.49
CA VAL A 143 2.55 -19.40 -4.69
C VAL A 143 3.72 -20.08 -5.37
N ASN A 144 4.55 -20.77 -4.58
CA ASN A 144 5.60 -21.61 -5.16
C ASN A 144 5.01 -22.91 -5.76
N ALA A 145 5.86 -23.77 -6.31
CA ALA A 145 5.47 -25.06 -6.88
C ALA A 145 4.78 -26.03 -5.89
N GLN A 146 4.84 -25.75 -4.58
CA GLN A 146 4.16 -26.52 -3.53
C GLN A 146 2.88 -25.82 -3.02
N SER A 147 2.35 -24.84 -3.76
CA SER A 147 1.21 -24.01 -3.38
C SER A 147 1.40 -23.21 -2.08
N LYS A 148 2.64 -22.96 -1.67
CA LYS A 148 2.96 -22.16 -0.48
C LYS A 148 3.26 -20.70 -0.83
N ARG A 149 2.72 -19.80 -0.03
CA ARG A 149 3.04 -18.36 -0.03
C ARG A 149 4.37 -18.12 0.67
N ILE A 150 5.42 -17.87 -0.11
CA ILE A 150 6.77 -17.64 0.42
C ILE A 150 7.03 -16.13 0.54
N GLN A 151 7.33 -15.65 1.74
CA GLN A 151 7.54 -14.22 2.04
C GLN A 151 8.53 -13.55 1.09
N ALA A 152 9.68 -14.18 0.82
CA ALA A 152 10.69 -13.63 -0.08
C ALA A 152 10.14 -13.42 -1.51
N HIS A 153 9.39 -14.37 -2.06
CA HIS A 153 8.80 -14.25 -3.40
C HIS A 153 7.69 -13.19 -3.44
N LEU A 154 6.86 -13.12 -2.40
CA LEU A 154 5.84 -12.09 -2.31
C LEU A 154 6.47 -10.69 -2.14
N ALA A 155 7.61 -10.59 -1.46
CA ALA A 155 8.34 -9.34 -1.29
C ALA A 155 8.91 -8.82 -2.62
N GLN A 156 9.35 -9.72 -3.51
CA GLN A 156 9.78 -9.37 -4.87
C GLN A 156 8.69 -8.68 -5.68
N VAL A 157 7.41 -8.99 -5.42
CA VAL A 157 6.31 -8.25 -6.06
C VAL A 157 6.42 -6.77 -5.70
N PHE A 158 6.88 -6.40 -4.51
CA PHE A 158 7.08 -5.01 -4.09
C PHE A 158 8.45 -4.43 -4.43
N GLU A 159 9.38 -5.23 -4.95
CA GLU A 159 10.66 -4.75 -5.46
C GLU A 159 10.44 -3.92 -6.74
N GLY A 160 11.44 -3.09 -7.06
CA GLY A 160 11.34 -2.01 -8.03
C GLY A 160 11.09 -0.65 -7.36
N PRO A 161 11.70 0.42 -7.87
CA PRO A 161 11.61 1.72 -7.21
C PRO A 161 10.17 2.25 -7.34
N ARG A 162 9.63 2.86 -6.27
CA ARG A 162 8.34 3.54 -6.39
C ARG A 162 8.52 4.69 -7.35
N LEU A 163 7.51 4.99 -8.14
CA LEU A 163 7.52 6.20 -8.96
C LEU A 163 7.96 7.43 -8.16
N LEU A 164 7.41 7.62 -6.96
CA LEU A 164 7.76 8.74 -6.09
C LEU A 164 9.18 8.63 -5.50
N ASP A 165 9.71 7.41 -5.33
CA ASP A 165 11.07 7.19 -4.87
C ASP A 165 12.09 7.48 -5.99
N VAL A 166 11.72 7.27 -7.27
CA VAL A 166 12.55 7.64 -8.43
C VAL A 166 12.49 9.14 -8.70
N ILE A 167 11.29 9.73 -8.62
CA ILE A 167 11.10 11.17 -8.78
C ILE A 167 11.88 11.92 -7.69
N ASN A 168 11.94 11.38 -6.46
CA ASN A 168 12.69 11.93 -5.33
C ASN A 168 12.74 13.47 -5.32
N PRO A 169 11.62 14.15 -5.02
CA PRO A 169 11.54 15.60 -5.12
C PRO A 169 12.70 16.28 -4.37
N THR A 170 13.51 17.05 -5.09
CA THR A 170 14.69 17.74 -4.54
C THR A 170 14.29 19.01 -3.78
N ASP A 171 13.23 19.68 -4.21
CA ASP A 171 12.58 20.77 -3.50
C ASP A 171 11.07 20.63 -3.65
N LYS A 172 10.32 20.83 -2.56
CA LYS A 172 8.86 20.72 -2.54
C LYS A 172 8.29 21.81 -1.64
N ARG A 173 7.47 22.68 -2.23
CA ARG A 173 6.77 23.76 -1.55
C ARG A 173 5.28 23.58 -1.76
N VAL A 174 4.50 23.69 -0.68
CA VAL A 174 3.05 23.48 -0.71
C VAL A 174 2.36 24.64 -0.01
N GLU A 175 1.45 25.31 -0.71
CA GLU A 175 0.63 26.41 -0.21
C GLU A 175 -0.84 26.14 -0.57
N GLY A 176 -1.63 25.73 0.43
CA GLY A 176 -3.01 25.29 0.22
C GLY A 176 -3.10 24.15 -0.79
N PHE A 177 -3.86 24.36 -1.86
CA PHE A 177 -4.01 23.40 -2.96
C PHE A 177 -3.09 23.69 -4.15
N THR A 178 -1.99 24.40 -3.94
CA THR A 178 -0.92 24.60 -4.92
C THR A 178 0.38 24.00 -4.41
N ALA A 179 1.14 23.35 -5.30
CA ALA A 179 2.45 22.79 -4.97
C ALA A 179 3.45 23.03 -6.10
N GLU A 180 4.68 23.36 -5.72
CA GLU A 180 5.84 23.45 -6.61
C GLU A 180 6.82 22.34 -6.23
N ILE A 181 7.30 21.61 -7.23
CA ILE A 181 8.04 20.37 -7.05
C ILE A 181 9.16 20.33 -8.08
N ASP A 182 10.40 20.33 -7.60
CA ASP A 182 11.56 20.09 -8.44
C ASP A 182 11.96 18.63 -8.35
N PHE A 183 12.23 18.01 -9.49
CA PHE A 183 12.73 16.65 -9.56
C PHE A 183 13.59 16.41 -10.79
N MET A 184 14.45 15.40 -10.75
CA MET A 184 15.21 14.97 -11.92
C MET A 184 14.40 13.94 -12.70
N ALA A 185 14.30 14.10 -14.03
CA ALA A 185 13.81 13.06 -14.92
C ALA A 185 14.85 11.93 -15.02
N ALA A 186 15.07 11.22 -13.91
CA ALA A 186 16.11 10.22 -13.74
C ALA A 186 15.95 9.09 -14.78
N ILE A 187 17.06 8.59 -15.32
CA ILE A 187 17.04 7.54 -16.36
C ILE A 187 16.41 6.24 -15.84
N GLU A 188 16.40 6.05 -14.52
CA GLU A 188 15.79 4.96 -13.79
C GLU A 188 14.25 5.03 -13.77
N LEU A 189 13.65 6.12 -14.27
CA LEU A 189 12.20 6.18 -14.45
C LEU A 189 11.79 5.08 -15.45
N PRO A 190 10.77 4.26 -15.10
CA PRO A 190 10.40 3.08 -15.89
C PRO A 190 9.91 3.40 -17.30
N TRP A 191 9.69 4.68 -17.63
CA TRP A 191 9.22 5.12 -18.94
C TRP A 191 10.33 5.50 -19.92
N PHE A 192 11.58 5.58 -19.47
CA PHE A 192 12.71 5.71 -20.39
C PHE A 192 13.14 4.35 -20.95
N ASP A 193 12.75 3.25 -20.31
CA ASP A 193 12.98 1.91 -20.82
C ASP A 193 11.91 1.51 -21.85
N GLY A 194 12.37 1.01 -23.00
CA GLY A 194 11.56 0.37 -24.04
C GLY A 194 10.52 1.22 -24.80
N HIS A 195 10.14 2.42 -24.33
CA HIS A 195 9.04 3.19 -24.93
C HIS A 195 9.39 3.81 -26.29
N PHE A 196 10.66 4.14 -26.53
CA PHE A 196 11.15 4.72 -27.78
C PHE A 196 12.57 4.20 -28.05
N PRO A 197 12.72 3.07 -28.77
CA PRO A 197 14.03 2.47 -29.04
C PRO A 197 14.99 3.48 -29.68
N GLY A 198 16.15 3.70 -29.03
CA GLY A 198 17.18 4.64 -29.49
C GLY A 198 16.92 6.12 -29.16
N GLN A 199 15.76 6.48 -28.58
CA GLN A 199 15.43 7.86 -28.24
C GLN A 199 14.60 7.93 -26.94
N PRO A 200 15.21 7.67 -25.76
CA PRO A 200 14.49 7.69 -24.50
C PRO A 200 13.90 9.09 -24.24
N ILE A 201 12.59 9.17 -24.03
CA ILE A 201 11.86 10.39 -23.67
C ILE A 201 10.86 10.09 -22.56
N LEU A 202 10.49 11.08 -21.75
CA LEU A 202 9.43 10.95 -20.76
C LEU A 202 8.06 11.18 -21.43
N PRO A 203 7.25 10.13 -21.67
CA PRO A 203 6.01 10.25 -22.43
C PRO A 203 5.00 11.16 -21.76
N GLY A 204 4.11 11.77 -22.56
CA GLY A 204 3.07 12.65 -22.04
C GLY A 204 2.11 11.98 -21.05
N LEU A 205 1.76 10.71 -21.30
CA LEU A 205 0.94 9.92 -20.38
C LEU A 205 1.63 9.72 -19.03
N SER A 206 2.96 9.56 -19.04
CA SER A 206 3.77 9.45 -17.83
C SER A 206 3.75 10.75 -17.03
N GLN A 207 3.84 11.91 -17.69
CA GLN A 207 3.72 13.22 -17.03
C GLN A 207 2.36 13.42 -16.37
N VAL A 208 1.27 13.00 -17.02
CA VAL A 208 -0.08 12.97 -16.43
C VAL A 208 -0.09 12.07 -15.19
N HIS A 209 0.48 10.87 -15.29
CA HIS A 209 0.54 9.92 -14.18
C HIS A 209 1.35 10.47 -13.00
N ILE A 210 2.49 11.11 -13.26
CA ILE A 210 3.31 11.80 -12.25
C ILE A 210 2.49 12.87 -11.53
N ALA A 211 1.80 13.73 -12.28
CA ALA A 211 0.97 14.79 -11.72
C ALA A 211 -0.15 14.24 -10.81
N THR A 212 -0.84 13.18 -11.24
CA THR A 212 -1.87 12.52 -10.43
C THR A 212 -1.28 11.94 -9.15
N ARG A 213 -0.19 11.16 -9.24
CA ARG A 213 0.42 10.51 -8.08
C ARG A 213 0.99 11.49 -7.06
N LEU A 214 1.59 12.59 -7.54
CA LEU A 214 2.07 13.65 -6.66
C LEU A 214 0.91 14.40 -6.00
N ALA A 215 -0.15 14.74 -6.73
CA ALA A 215 -1.34 15.37 -6.14
C ALA A 215 -2.02 14.47 -5.09
N GLU A 216 -2.14 13.17 -5.36
CA GLU A 216 -2.62 12.15 -4.41
C GLU A 216 -1.76 12.12 -3.16
N ASN A 217 -0.43 12.10 -3.32
CA ASN A 217 0.50 12.05 -2.20
C ASN A 217 0.55 13.35 -1.38
N ILE A 218 0.33 14.51 -2.02
CA ILE A 218 0.41 15.81 -1.35
C ILE A 218 -0.89 16.12 -0.60
N TRP A 219 -2.04 15.97 -1.24
CA TRP A 219 -3.32 16.43 -0.68
C TRP A 219 -4.24 15.29 -0.27
N GLY A 220 -3.91 14.03 -0.57
CA GLY A 220 -4.80 12.90 -0.33
C GLY A 220 -6.07 12.93 -1.20
N VAL A 221 -6.02 13.65 -2.32
CA VAL A 221 -7.13 13.85 -3.27
C VAL A 221 -6.91 13.04 -4.54
N ALA A 222 -7.99 12.79 -5.28
CA ALA A 222 -7.89 12.24 -6.64
C ALA A 222 -8.81 13.06 -7.54
N PRO A 223 -8.59 13.07 -8.85
CA PRO A 223 -9.46 13.80 -9.76
C PRO A 223 -10.84 13.13 -9.83
N ALA A 224 -11.90 13.88 -10.17
CA ALA A 224 -13.25 13.32 -10.35
C ALA A 224 -13.29 12.23 -11.44
N SER A 225 -12.42 12.32 -12.45
CA SER A 225 -12.23 11.32 -13.48
C SER A 225 -10.80 11.32 -14.00
N MET A 226 -10.40 10.27 -14.73
CA MET A 226 -9.10 10.22 -15.42
C MET A 226 -9.13 10.90 -16.81
N LYS A 227 -10.19 11.67 -17.13
CA LYS A 227 -10.23 12.44 -18.37
C LYS A 227 -9.21 13.57 -18.30
N VAL A 228 -8.42 13.69 -19.37
CA VAL A 228 -7.43 14.75 -19.51
C VAL A 228 -7.94 15.76 -20.54
N SER A 229 -7.84 17.04 -20.20
CA SER A 229 -8.24 18.16 -21.05
C SER A 229 -7.18 19.26 -21.01
N ARG A 230 -7.23 20.16 -22.00
CA ARG A 230 -6.23 21.25 -22.15
C ARG A 230 -4.79 20.74 -22.16
N LEU A 231 -4.60 19.48 -22.60
CA LEU A 231 -3.30 18.84 -22.66
C LEU A 231 -2.51 19.43 -23.83
N LYS A 232 -1.35 20.02 -23.53
CA LYS A 232 -0.43 20.57 -24.52
C LYS A 232 0.98 20.07 -24.22
N PHE A 233 1.65 19.57 -25.25
CA PHE A 233 3.07 19.21 -25.22
C PHE A 233 3.82 20.18 -26.10
N HIS A 234 4.75 20.91 -25.49
CA HIS A 234 5.56 21.92 -26.17
C HIS A 234 6.97 21.41 -26.46
N ARG A 235 7.46 20.46 -25.67
CA ARG A 235 8.82 19.92 -25.75
C ARG A 235 8.90 18.50 -25.19
N MET A 236 9.79 17.69 -25.75
CA MET A 236 10.12 16.36 -25.22
C MET A 236 11.06 16.49 -24.02
N THR A 237 10.83 15.71 -22.97
CA THR A 237 11.73 15.63 -21.81
C THR A 237 12.70 14.47 -21.99
N GLN A 238 14.00 14.76 -21.89
CA GLN A 238 15.06 13.76 -21.96
C GLN A 238 15.48 13.27 -20.56
N PRO A 239 16.14 12.10 -20.46
CA PRO A 239 16.73 11.65 -19.21
C PRO A 239 17.73 12.65 -18.63
N GLY A 240 17.73 12.79 -17.31
CA GLY A 240 18.64 13.65 -16.55
C GLY A 240 18.22 15.12 -16.46
N GLU A 241 17.13 15.53 -17.12
CA GLU A 241 16.66 16.91 -17.07
C GLU A 241 16.07 17.27 -15.70
N ALA A 242 16.41 18.45 -15.18
CA ALA A 242 15.82 19.02 -13.97
C ALA A 242 14.46 19.65 -14.29
N ILE A 243 13.40 19.02 -13.79
CA ILE A 243 12.02 19.36 -14.07
C ILE A 243 11.42 20.13 -12.90
N HIS A 244 10.82 21.27 -13.21
CA HIS A 244 9.98 22.03 -12.31
C HIS A 244 8.51 21.75 -12.62
N LEU A 245 7.79 21.20 -11.65
CA LEU A 245 6.37 20.88 -11.75
C LEU A 245 5.55 21.79 -10.82
N THR A 246 4.62 22.53 -11.40
CA THR A 246 3.55 23.20 -10.67
C THR A 246 2.29 22.35 -10.71
N LEU A 247 1.71 22.05 -9.56
CA LEU A 247 0.41 21.39 -9.40
C LEU A 247 -0.58 22.32 -8.72
N SER A 248 -1.85 22.24 -9.13
CA SER A 248 -2.95 22.88 -8.41
C SER A 248 -4.17 21.97 -8.38
N PHE A 249 -4.84 21.86 -7.24
CA PHE A 249 -6.11 21.14 -7.09
C PHE A 249 -7.27 22.12 -6.85
N ASN A 250 -8.38 21.93 -7.57
CA ASN A 250 -9.62 22.65 -7.33
C ASN A 250 -10.60 21.71 -6.59
N PRO A 251 -10.95 21.98 -5.31
CA PRO A 251 -11.81 21.10 -4.51
C PRO A 251 -13.24 20.97 -5.05
N ASP A 252 -13.82 22.07 -5.54
CA ASP A 252 -15.21 22.12 -5.98
C ASP A 252 -15.46 21.24 -7.21
N SER A 253 -14.52 21.29 -8.16
CA SER A 253 -14.57 20.52 -9.40
C SER A 253 -13.78 19.20 -9.33
N GLN A 254 -13.02 18.99 -8.26
CA GLN A 254 -12.06 17.89 -8.10
C GLN A 254 -11.13 17.74 -9.31
N ARG A 255 -10.58 18.86 -9.80
CA ARG A 255 -9.67 18.88 -10.96
C ARG A 255 -8.26 19.17 -10.52
N ILE A 256 -7.31 18.43 -11.09
CA ILE A 256 -5.87 18.63 -10.90
C ILE A 256 -5.32 19.28 -12.17
N SER A 257 -4.76 20.47 -12.07
CA SER A 257 -3.98 21.08 -13.16
C SER A 257 -2.49 20.92 -12.89
N PHE A 258 -1.74 20.71 -13.96
CA PHE A 258 -0.30 20.56 -13.91
C PHE A 258 0.41 21.39 -14.99
N LYS A 259 1.63 21.80 -14.68
CA LYS A 259 2.53 22.49 -15.61
C LYS A 259 3.96 22.00 -15.36
N PHE A 260 4.57 21.39 -16.37
CA PHE A 260 5.97 20.97 -16.36
C PHE A 260 6.84 22.01 -17.06
N ARG A 261 7.99 22.35 -16.47
CA ARG A 261 9.02 23.24 -17.03
C ARG A 261 10.40 22.59 -16.92
N PHE A 262 11.29 23.00 -17.81
CA PHE A 262 12.73 22.76 -17.74
C PHE A 262 13.43 24.10 -17.85
N GLY A 263 14.05 24.57 -16.76
CA GLY A 263 14.45 25.97 -16.60
C GLY A 263 13.25 26.89 -16.89
N ASP A 264 13.41 27.82 -17.83
CA ASP A 264 12.32 28.72 -18.24
C ASP A 264 11.39 28.18 -19.32
N THR A 265 11.70 27.01 -19.87
CA THR A 265 10.98 26.44 -21.00
C THR A 265 9.77 25.66 -20.53
N LEU A 266 8.59 25.96 -21.11
CA LEU A 266 7.39 25.17 -20.89
C LEU A 266 7.52 23.81 -21.60
N VAL A 267 7.36 22.72 -20.85
CA VAL A 267 7.41 21.34 -21.37
C VAL A 267 6.01 20.87 -21.71
N SER A 268 5.10 20.91 -20.74
CA SER A 268 3.72 20.48 -20.92
C SER A 268 2.77 21.12 -19.92
N THR A 269 1.48 21.08 -20.25
CA THR A 269 0.40 21.48 -19.35
C THR A 269 -0.81 20.57 -19.54
N GLY A 270 -1.64 20.42 -18.51
CA GLY A 270 -2.93 19.76 -18.64
C GLY A 270 -3.79 19.87 -17.40
N THR A 271 -5.04 19.44 -17.52
CA THR A 271 -5.98 19.31 -16.42
C THR A 271 -6.63 17.92 -16.43
N ILE A 272 -6.63 17.26 -15.28
CA ILE A 272 -7.14 15.91 -15.02
C ILE A 272 -8.37 16.04 -14.12
N GLY A 273 -9.48 15.43 -14.52
CA GLY A 273 -10.76 15.52 -13.79
C GLY A 273 -11.94 15.69 -14.72
#